data_AF-A0A4R5CF25-F1
#
_entry.id   AF-A0A4R5CF25-F1
#
_cell.length_a   1.000
_cell.length_b   1.000
_cell.length_c   1.000
_cell.angle_alpha   90.00
_cell.angle_beta   90.00
_cell.angle_gamma   90.00
#
_symmetry.space_group_name_H-M   'P 1'
#
loop_
_entity.id
_entity.type
_entity.pdbx_description
1 polymer ?
#
loop_
_entity_poly.entity_id
_entity_poly.type
_entity_poly.pdbx_seq_one_letter_code
_entity_poly.pdbx_strand_id
1 'polypeptide(L)'
;MTNHLGRLLVSGALASAALIPLAPAGFAEPAQPVRTGDVACTTRSAYFGGVTVTNKCNRTIRIKVQWTYPAYFTGCYAIGPYDKRSYPKPSSTSRYISVHAC
;
A
#
# COMPACT_ATOMS: atom_id res chain seq x y z
N MET A 1 38.93 -61.55 17.24
CA MET A 1 39.04 -60.36 18.12
C MET A 1 38.45 -59.18 17.36
N THR A 2 37.44 -58.55 17.94
CA THR A 2 36.61 -57.46 17.38
C THR A 2 37.27 -56.09 17.48
N ASN A 3 36.68 -55.11 16.75
CA ASN A 3 36.80 -53.64 16.82
C ASN A 3 37.68 -53.03 15.70
N HIS A 4 37.31 -51.98 14.94
CA HIS A 4 36.43 -50.84 15.19
C HIS A 4 35.74 -50.29 13.93
N LEU A 5 34.59 -49.64 14.16
CA LEU A 5 33.96 -48.56 13.40
C LEU A 5 34.93 -47.53 12.78
N GLY A 6 34.55 -46.95 11.64
CA GLY A 6 35.07 -45.66 11.16
C GLY A 6 34.87 -45.49 9.65
N ARG A 7 33.67 -45.13 9.15
CA ARG A 7 33.18 -43.76 9.00
C ARG A 7 34.19 -42.87 8.25
N LEU A 8 33.90 -42.53 6.98
CA LEU A 8 33.94 -41.16 6.45
C LEU A 8 33.46 -41.10 4.99
N LEU A 9 32.22 -40.64 4.86
CA LEU A 9 31.63 -40.00 3.68
C LEU A 9 32.48 -38.79 3.29
N VAL A 10 32.70 -38.52 1.99
CA VAL A 10 32.45 -37.20 1.38
C VAL A 10 32.32 -37.38 -0.14
N SER A 11 31.09 -37.67 -0.62
CA SER A 11 30.67 -37.24 -1.96
C SER A 11 30.14 -35.82 -1.83
N GLY A 12 30.79 -34.87 -2.47
CA GLY A 12 30.40 -33.46 -2.42
C GLY A 12 30.59 -32.80 -3.77
N ALA A 13 29.79 -33.21 -4.76
CA ALA A 13 29.61 -32.42 -5.97
C ALA A 13 28.92 -31.11 -5.55
N LEU A 14 29.67 -30.01 -5.63
CA LEU A 14 29.14 -28.65 -5.51
C LEU A 14 28.17 -28.41 -6.68
N ALA A 15 26.90 -28.77 -6.49
CA ALA A 15 25.84 -28.25 -7.32
C ALA A 15 25.74 -26.76 -7.03
N SER A 16 26.27 -25.93 -7.94
CA SER A 16 26.00 -24.50 -7.96
C SER A 16 24.51 -24.31 -8.23
N ALA A 17 23.70 -24.35 -7.18
CA ALA A 17 22.36 -23.80 -7.20
C ALA A 17 22.52 -22.30 -7.44
N ALA A 18 22.27 -21.87 -8.67
CA ALA A 18 22.04 -20.48 -8.99
C ALA A 18 20.87 -20.02 -8.13
N LEU A 19 21.19 -19.29 -7.06
CA LEU A 19 20.21 -18.55 -6.27
C LEU A 19 19.57 -17.56 -7.24
N ILE A 20 18.37 -17.88 -7.71
CA ILE A 20 17.47 -16.87 -8.26
C ILE A 20 17.18 -15.94 -7.09
N PRO A 21 17.64 -14.67 -7.09
CA PRO A 21 17.14 -13.74 -6.10
C PRO A 21 15.66 -13.57 -6.41
N LEU A 22 14.81 -14.23 -5.63
CA LEU A 22 13.44 -13.82 -5.45
C LEU A 22 13.54 -12.43 -4.83
N ALA A 23 13.50 -11.42 -5.71
CA ALA A 23 13.31 -10.04 -5.30
C ALA A 23 12.20 -10.04 -4.25
N PRO A 24 12.37 -9.32 -3.13
CA PRO A 24 11.28 -9.19 -2.20
C PRO A 24 10.11 -8.68 -3.02
N ALA A 25 9.03 -9.48 -3.05
CA ALA A 25 7.72 -9.03 -3.45
C ALA A 25 7.31 -7.97 -2.42
N GLY A 26 7.97 -6.82 -2.47
CA GLY A 26 7.37 -5.57 -2.07
C GLY A 26 6.08 -5.55 -2.85
N PHE A 27 4.99 -5.50 -2.11
CA PHE A 27 3.63 -5.40 -2.60
C PHE A 27 3.56 -4.19 -3.53
N ALA A 28 3.99 -4.36 -4.78
CA ALA A 28 3.65 -3.50 -5.88
C ALA A 28 2.19 -3.83 -6.14
N GLU A 29 1.34 -3.25 -5.28
CA GLU A 29 -0.09 -3.22 -5.44
C GLU A 29 -0.34 -2.90 -6.91
N PRO A 30 -0.98 -3.79 -7.68
CA PRO A 30 -1.12 -3.60 -9.12
C PRO A 30 -1.71 -2.21 -9.32
N ALA A 31 -0.96 -1.35 -10.01
CA ALA A 31 -1.35 0.03 -10.27
C ALA A 31 -2.60 -0.02 -11.15
N GLN A 32 -3.77 -0.11 -10.52
CA GLN A 32 -5.02 -0.10 -11.23
C GLN A 32 -5.15 1.24 -11.95
N PRO A 33 -5.62 1.24 -13.21
CA PRO A 33 -5.76 2.47 -13.97
C PRO A 33 -6.66 3.45 -13.23
N VAL A 34 -6.10 4.62 -12.95
CA VAL A 34 -6.74 5.81 -12.41
C VAL A 34 -7.98 6.12 -13.22
N ARG A 35 -9.18 6.00 -12.64
CA ARG A 35 -10.40 6.42 -13.33
C ARG A 35 -10.80 7.79 -12.81
N THR A 36 -11.01 8.73 -13.72
CA THR A 36 -11.54 10.07 -13.40
C THR A 36 -12.85 10.01 -12.58
N GLY A 37 -13.62 8.91 -12.71
CA GLY A 37 -14.83 8.65 -11.95
C GLY A 37 -14.64 8.20 -10.49
N ASP A 38 -13.41 8.04 -10.00
CA ASP A 38 -13.13 7.61 -8.62
C ASP A 38 -13.63 8.60 -7.57
N VAL A 39 -13.59 9.91 -7.89
CA VAL A 39 -14.09 10.96 -6.99
C VAL A 39 -15.62 10.99 -6.95
N ALA A 40 -16.28 10.69 -8.07
CA ALA A 40 -17.72 10.86 -8.23
C ALA A 40 -18.55 9.99 -7.28
N CYS A 41 -18.01 8.84 -6.85
CA CYS A 41 -18.66 7.93 -5.92
C CYS A 41 -18.11 8.05 -4.49
N THR A 42 -17.48 9.16 -4.12
CA THR A 42 -17.00 9.35 -2.74
C THR A 42 -17.93 10.23 -1.92
N THR A 43 -18.09 9.90 -0.64
CA THR A 43 -18.69 10.80 0.35
C THR A 43 -17.62 11.23 1.35
N ARG A 44 -17.75 12.43 1.91
CA ARG A 44 -16.77 13.00 2.85
C ARG A 44 -17.42 13.45 4.15
N SER A 45 -16.71 13.24 5.26
CA SER A 45 -17.10 13.73 6.59
C SER A 45 -15.89 14.38 7.26
N ALA A 46 -15.98 15.67 7.54
CA ALA A 46 -14.93 16.42 8.23
C ALA A 46 -15.05 16.25 9.74
N TYR A 47 -13.92 16.16 10.43
CA TYR A 47 -13.82 16.11 11.89
C TYR A 47 -12.67 17.01 12.36
N PHE A 48 -12.56 17.27 13.67
CA PHE A 48 -11.60 18.23 14.23
C PHE A 48 -10.14 17.97 13.78
N GLY A 49 -9.77 16.70 13.58
CA GLY A 49 -8.43 16.26 13.19
C GLY A 49 -8.24 15.96 11.71
N GLY A 50 -9.26 16.08 10.85
CA GLY A 50 -9.09 15.74 9.44
C GLY A 50 -10.39 15.54 8.65
N VAL A 51 -10.30 14.72 7.60
CA VAL A 51 -11.46 14.31 6.79
C VAL A 51 -11.47 12.80 6.63
N THR A 52 -12.65 12.18 6.68
CA THR A 52 -12.84 10.78 6.31
C THR A 52 -13.52 10.73 4.96
N VAL A 53 -12.94 9.98 4.02
CA VAL A 53 -13.50 9.72 2.68
C VAL A 53 -14.00 8.29 2.66
N THR A 54 -15.26 8.11 2.27
CA THR A 54 -15.88 6.79 2.09
C THR A 54 -16.06 6.54 0.61
N ASN A 55 -15.59 5.39 0.14
CA ASN A 55 -15.86 4.90 -1.20
C ASN A 55 -17.29 4.35 -1.26
N LYS A 56 -18.12 4.80 -2.20
CA LYS A 56 -19.46 4.24 -2.46
C LYS A 56 -19.52 3.41 -3.74
N CYS A 57 -18.42 3.34 -4.49
CA CYS A 57 -18.30 2.42 -5.61
C CYS A 57 -18.19 0.96 -5.11
N ASN A 58 -18.66 0.02 -5.94
CA ASN A 58 -18.48 -1.42 -5.76
C ASN A 58 -17.09 -1.92 -6.22
N ARG A 59 -16.11 -1.03 -6.30
CA ARG A 59 -14.73 -1.32 -6.72
C ARG A 59 -13.76 -0.50 -5.90
N THR A 60 -12.49 -0.91 -5.86
CA THR A 60 -11.40 -0.12 -5.31
C THR A 60 -11.23 1.17 -6.11
N ILE A 61 -11.02 2.28 -5.39
CA ILE A 61 -10.67 3.58 -5.96
C ILE A 61 -9.33 4.05 -5.41
N ARG A 62 -8.63 4.92 -6.13
CA ARG A 62 -7.40 5.57 -5.65
C ARG A 62 -7.62 7.07 -5.60
N ILE A 63 -7.41 7.67 -4.43
CA ILE A 63 -7.63 9.10 -4.23
C ILE A 63 -6.54 9.75 -3.39
N LYS A 64 -6.46 11.07 -3.48
CA LYS A 64 -5.67 11.95 -2.61
C LYS A 64 -6.50 13.14 -2.14
N VAL A 65 -6.10 13.75 -1.03
CA VAL A 65 -6.78 14.90 -0.43
C VAL A 65 -5.88 16.13 -0.50
N GLN A 66 -6.47 17.28 -0.86
CA GLN A 66 -5.82 18.57 -0.88
C GLN A 66 -6.16 19.38 0.39
N TRP A 67 -5.18 20.08 0.94
CA TRP A 67 -5.32 20.96 2.10
C TRP A 67 -4.82 22.39 1.84
N THR A 68 -5.29 23.36 2.61
CA THR A 68 -4.96 24.80 2.44
C THR A 68 -3.59 25.21 2.97
N TYR A 69 -3.19 24.77 4.18
CA TYR A 69 -1.98 25.28 4.83
C TYR A 69 -1.30 24.21 5.71
N PRO A 70 -0.05 23.78 5.41
CA PRO A 70 0.63 24.04 4.14
C PRO A 70 -0.22 23.56 2.97
N ALA A 71 -0.11 24.23 1.82
CA ALA A 71 -0.75 23.76 0.60
C ALA A 71 -0.10 22.43 0.22
N TYR A 72 -0.82 21.32 0.40
CA TYR A 72 -0.27 20.00 0.11
C TYR A 72 -1.37 19.05 -0.33
N PHE A 73 -0.96 18.08 -1.16
CA PHE A 73 -1.73 16.89 -1.45
C PHE A 73 -1.18 15.72 -0.64
N THR A 74 -2.05 14.89 -0.10
CA THR A 74 -1.63 13.61 0.48
C THR A 74 -1.07 12.69 -0.62
N GLY A 75 -0.41 11.61 -0.20
CA GLY A 75 -0.17 10.48 -1.10
C GLY A 75 -1.45 9.94 -1.72
N CYS A 76 -1.30 9.20 -2.82
CA CYS A 76 -2.38 8.49 -3.47
C CYS A 76 -2.63 7.16 -2.77
N TYR A 77 -3.87 6.97 -2.35
CA TYR A 77 -4.23 5.87 -1.47
C TYR A 77 -5.44 5.10 -2.02
N ALA A 78 -5.33 3.77 -2.01
CA ALA A 78 -6.45 2.89 -2.30
C ALA A 78 -7.48 2.91 -1.17
N ILE A 79 -8.75 2.86 -1.55
CA ILE A 79 -9.89 2.63 -0.65
C ILE A 79 -10.73 1.50 -1.27
N GLY A 80 -10.91 0.41 -0.53
CA GLY A 80 -11.72 -0.72 -0.95
C GLY A 80 -13.18 -0.36 -1.19
N PRO A 81 -13.96 -1.22 -1.85
CA PRO A 81 -15.38 -0.97 -2.10
C PRO A 81 -16.14 -0.79 -0.78
N TYR A 82 -16.94 0.27 -0.67
CA TYR A 82 -17.71 0.60 0.54
C TYR A 82 -16.91 0.93 1.82
N ASP A 83 -15.57 0.90 1.73
CA ASP A 83 -14.68 1.23 2.83
C ASP A 83 -14.52 2.74 3.03
N LYS A 84 -13.93 3.10 4.17
CA LYS A 84 -13.60 4.47 4.52
C LYS A 84 -12.13 4.61 4.90
N ARG A 85 -11.56 5.77 4.60
CA ARG A 85 -10.19 6.14 4.96
C ARG A 85 -10.16 7.54 5.55
N SER A 86 -9.46 7.66 6.67
CA SER A 86 -9.23 8.95 7.32
C SER A 86 -7.92 9.58 6.84
N TYR A 87 -8.00 10.88 6.57
CA TYR A 87 -6.90 11.74 6.14
C TYR A 87 -6.71 12.80 7.23
N PRO A 88 -5.69 12.65 8.10
CA PRO A 88 -5.43 13.64 9.14
C PRO A 88 -4.97 14.96 8.53
N LYS A 89 -5.29 16.05 9.21
CA LYS A 89 -4.75 17.37 8.87
C LYS A 89 -3.23 17.39 9.16
N PRO A 90 -2.40 18.03 8.33
CA PRO A 90 -0.96 18.10 8.53
C PRO A 90 -0.60 19.13 9.62
N SER A 91 -1.48 20.09 9.90
CA SER A 91 -1.32 21.11 10.93
C SER A 91 -2.67 21.50 11.51
N SER A 92 -2.66 22.16 12.67
CA SER A 92 -3.88 22.63 13.34
C SER A 92 -4.68 23.64 12.52
N THR A 93 -4.02 24.38 11.62
CA THR A 93 -4.60 25.46 10.81
C THR A 93 -5.03 25.00 9.40
N SER A 94 -4.68 23.77 9.00
CA SER A 94 -5.07 23.25 7.69
C SER A 94 -6.56 23.05 7.57
N ARG A 95 -7.10 23.44 6.42
CA ARG A 95 -8.49 23.15 6.03
C ARG A 95 -8.50 22.22 4.84
N TYR A 96 -9.43 21.27 4.85
CA TYR A 96 -9.71 20.42 3.70
C TYR A 96 -10.18 21.29 2.53
N ILE A 97 -9.65 21.04 1.33
CA ILE A 97 -10.09 21.70 0.08
C ILE A 97 -10.92 20.72 -0.74
N SER A 98 -10.32 19.60 -1.14
CA SER A 98 -10.89 18.73 -2.16
C SER A 98 -10.30 17.31 -2.14
N VAL A 99 -11.01 16.38 -2.78
CA VAL A 99 -10.56 15.01 -3.09
C VAL A 99 -10.27 14.95 -4.60
N HIS A 100 -9.21 14.25 -4.97
CA HIS A 100 -8.78 14.07 -6.35
C HIS A 100 -8.51 12.60 -6.64
N ALA A 101 -8.79 12.17 -7.87
CA ALA A 101 -8.42 10.85 -8.34
C ALA A 101 -6.90 10.74 -8.49
N CYS A 102 -6.43 9.53 -8.21
CA CYS A 102 -5.15 8.97 -8.58
C CYS A 102 -5.40 7.57 -9.12
#